data_AF-A0A554R236-F1
#
_entry.id   AF-A0A554R236-F1
#
_cell.length_a   1.000
_cell.length_b   1.000
_cell.length_c   1.000
_cell.angle_alpha   90.00
_cell.angle_beta   90.00
_cell.angle_gamma   90.00
#
_symmetry.space_group_name_H-M   'P 1'
#
loop_
_entity.id
_entity.type
_entity.pdbx_description
1 polymer ?
#
loop_
_entity_poly.entity_id
_entity_poly.type
_entity_poly.pdbx_seq_one_letter_code
_entity_poly.pdbx_strand_id
1 'polypeptide(L)'
;MIRRATPADIQPITDMIYELADYQKAIDECTVKPAQISEALFGDAASAFAHVAVSDNGDVVGMALWFRNFSTWEGVYGIYLEDLYVKPSERGSGHGKALLAALAKECTDNNYSRLSWSVLKWNTPSIEFYESLGAEAKTEWTTYRLTGDHLGSLAALAR
;
A
#
# COMPACT_ATOMS: atom_id res chain seq x y z
N MET A 1 13.24 -12.48 -4.18
CA MET A 1 13.34 -11.43 -5.24
C MET A 1 12.22 -10.39 -5.07
N ILE A 2 12.45 -9.11 -5.36
CA ILE A 2 11.38 -8.09 -5.46
C ILE A 2 11.18 -7.70 -6.92
N ARG A 3 9.93 -7.62 -7.39
CA ARG A 3 9.60 -7.20 -8.76
C ARG A 3 8.25 -6.48 -8.83
N ARG A 4 8.01 -5.77 -9.93
CA ARG A 4 6.67 -5.29 -10.29
C ARG A 4 5.69 -6.45 -10.40
N ALA A 5 4.45 -6.23 -9.96
CA ALA A 5 3.36 -7.17 -10.14
C ALA A 5 3.01 -7.31 -11.63
N THR A 6 2.50 -8.49 -11.97
CA THR A 6 1.99 -8.89 -13.28
C THR A 6 0.54 -9.39 -13.11
N PRO A 7 -0.22 -9.56 -14.21
CA PRO A 7 -1.57 -10.11 -14.11
C PRO A 7 -1.65 -11.48 -13.42
N ALA A 8 -0.58 -12.28 -13.44
CA ALA A 8 -0.54 -13.57 -12.74
C ALA A 8 -0.55 -13.42 -11.20
N ASP A 9 -0.22 -12.24 -10.68
CA ASP A 9 -0.15 -11.98 -9.24
C ASP A 9 -1.47 -11.46 -8.64
N ILE A 10 -2.52 -11.27 -9.45
CA ILE A 10 -3.80 -10.68 -9.01
C ILE A 10 -4.42 -11.50 -7.88
N GLN A 11 -4.49 -12.83 -8.02
CA GLN A 11 -5.07 -13.69 -6.98
C GLN A 11 -4.22 -13.68 -5.70
N PRO A 12 -2.89 -13.93 -5.73
CA PRO A 12 -2.05 -13.79 -4.54
C PRO A 12 -2.13 -12.43 -3.85
N ILE A 13 -2.20 -11.33 -4.61
CA ILE A 13 -2.36 -9.98 -4.06
C ILE A 13 -3.72 -9.86 -3.35
N THR A 14 -4.79 -10.33 -3.98
CA THR A 14 -6.13 -10.29 -3.38
C THR A 14 -6.17 -11.08 -2.07
N ASP A 15 -5.59 -12.29 -2.05
CA ASP A 15 -5.52 -13.12 -0.85
C ASP A 15 -4.76 -12.41 0.28
N MET A 16 -3.61 -11.77 -0.03
CA MET A 16 -2.84 -11.02 0.95
C MET A 16 -3.56 -9.75 1.45
N ILE A 17 -4.41 -9.11 0.65
CA ILE A 17 -5.28 -8.01 1.12
C ILE A 17 -6.26 -8.54 2.18
N TYR A 18 -6.87 -9.70 1.95
CA TYR A 18 -7.76 -10.34 2.92
C TYR A 18 -7.01 -10.76 4.19
N GLU A 19 -5.82 -11.37 4.07
CA GLU A 19 -4.98 -11.72 5.23
C GLU A 19 -4.57 -10.47 6.03
N LEU A 20 -4.25 -9.37 5.36
CA LEU A 20 -3.92 -8.10 6.01
C LEU A 20 -5.15 -7.51 6.71
N ALA A 21 -6.32 -7.52 6.08
CA ALA A 21 -7.56 -7.02 6.68
C ALA A 21 -7.94 -7.81 7.95
N ASP A 22 -7.74 -9.13 7.94
CA ASP A 22 -7.91 -9.99 9.12
C ASP A 22 -6.93 -9.60 10.23
N TYR A 23 -5.64 -9.46 9.92
CA TYR A 23 -4.63 -8.98 10.89
C TYR A 23 -4.98 -7.60 11.47
N GLN A 24 -5.56 -6.72 10.65
CA GLN A 24 -6.00 -5.38 11.05
C GLN A 24 -7.34 -5.35 11.80
N LYS A 25 -8.00 -6.51 11.99
CA LYS A 25 -9.33 -6.66 12.62
C LYS A 25 -10.44 -5.93 11.85
N ALA A 26 -10.33 -5.91 10.53
CA ALA A 26 -11.24 -5.20 9.62
C ALA A 26 -11.70 -6.09 8.44
N ILE A 27 -11.68 -7.42 8.62
CA ILE A 27 -12.01 -8.39 7.57
C ILE A 27 -13.42 -8.17 6.99
N ASP A 28 -14.39 -7.80 7.85
CA ASP A 28 -15.78 -7.55 7.45
C ASP A 28 -15.94 -6.32 6.55
N GLU A 29 -14.96 -5.41 6.55
CA GLU A 29 -14.91 -4.24 5.66
C GLU A 29 -14.25 -4.56 4.32
N CYS A 30 -13.51 -5.67 4.23
CA CYS A 30 -12.77 -6.06 3.03
C CYS A 30 -13.70 -6.73 2.00
N THR A 31 -14.13 -5.93 1.02
CA THR A 31 -15.08 -6.36 -0.02
C THR A 31 -14.47 -6.44 -1.41
N VAL A 32 -13.13 -6.33 -1.50
CA VAL A 32 -12.41 -6.24 -2.76
C VAL A 32 -12.49 -7.54 -3.56
N LYS A 33 -12.66 -7.42 -4.88
CA LYS A 33 -12.70 -8.56 -5.81
C LYS A 33 -11.44 -8.58 -6.67
N PRO A 34 -10.97 -9.78 -7.10
CA PRO A 34 -9.82 -9.89 -8.02
C PRO A 34 -9.94 -9.02 -9.27
N ALA A 35 -11.14 -8.92 -9.85
CA ALA A 35 -11.39 -8.07 -11.02
C ALA A 35 -11.16 -6.57 -10.73
N GLN A 36 -11.46 -6.09 -9.52
CA GLN A 36 -11.22 -4.70 -9.13
C GLN A 36 -9.72 -4.44 -8.94
N ILE A 37 -8.98 -5.40 -8.38
CA ILE A 37 -7.51 -5.32 -8.30
C ILE A 37 -6.88 -5.35 -9.70
N SER A 38 -7.38 -6.21 -10.59
CA SER A 38 -6.95 -6.27 -11.98
C SER A 38 -7.10 -4.92 -12.67
N GLU A 39 -8.28 -4.31 -12.56
CA GLU A 39 -8.57 -3.00 -13.17
C GLU A 39 -7.70 -1.90 -12.55
N ALA A 40 -7.56 -1.87 -11.22
CA ALA A 40 -6.76 -0.86 -10.54
C ALA A 40 -5.27 -0.92 -10.92
N LEU A 41 -4.72 -2.12 -11.13
CA LEU A 41 -3.29 -2.32 -11.42
C LEU A 41 -2.95 -2.34 -12.92
N PHE A 42 -3.87 -2.78 -13.78
CA PHE A 42 -3.60 -3.08 -15.19
C PHE A 42 -4.67 -2.59 -16.17
N GLY A 43 -5.72 -1.90 -15.71
CA GLY A 43 -6.71 -1.28 -16.59
C GLY A 43 -6.13 -0.09 -17.37
N ASP A 44 -6.84 0.37 -18.39
CA ASP A 44 -6.42 1.49 -19.25
C ASP A 44 -6.15 2.79 -18.45
N ALA A 45 -6.88 2.96 -17.34
CA ALA A 45 -6.73 4.05 -16.39
C ALA A 45 -6.20 3.56 -15.03
N ALA A 46 -5.22 2.66 -15.04
CA ALA A 46 -4.60 2.10 -13.84
C ALA A 46 -4.33 3.19 -12.78
N SER A 47 -4.95 3.01 -11.61
CA SER A 47 -4.95 3.98 -10.52
C SER A 47 -3.96 3.60 -9.41
N ALA A 48 -3.50 2.34 -9.41
CA ALA A 48 -2.59 1.79 -8.43
C ALA A 48 -1.50 0.97 -9.09
N PHE A 49 -0.51 0.62 -8.28
CA PHE A 49 0.70 -0.07 -8.66
C PHE A 49 1.05 -1.07 -7.56
N ALA A 50 1.72 -2.17 -7.91
CA ALA A 50 2.15 -3.14 -6.90
C ALA A 50 3.56 -3.68 -7.17
N HIS A 51 4.29 -3.90 -6.08
CA HIS A 51 5.49 -4.73 -6.04
C HIS A 51 5.21 -5.99 -5.24
N VAL A 52 5.79 -7.11 -5.65
CA VAL A 52 5.68 -8.39 -4.95
C VAL A 52 7.05 -8.90 -4.51
N ALA A 53 7.08 -9.53 -3.34
CA ALA A 53 8.18 -10.36 -2.90
C ALA A 53 7.93 -11.80 -3.34
N VAL A 54 8.90 -12.38 -4.02
CA VAL A 54 8.86 -13.75 -4.52
C VAL A 54 9.92 -14.57 -3.78
N SER A 55 9.51 -15.70 -3.21
CA SER A 55 10.41 -16.65 -2.52
C SER A 55 11.30 -17.39 -3.53
N ASP A 56 12.26 -18.17 -3.02
CA ASP A 56 13.16 -18.96 -3.87
C ASP A 56 12.44 -20.06 -4.64
N ASN A 57 11.26 -20.50 -4.16
CA ASN A 57 10.42 -21.48 -4.83
C ASN A 57 9.51 -20.86 -5.91
N GLY A 58 9.56 -19.54 -6.09
CA GLY A 58 8.74 -18.81 -7.06
C GLY A 58 7.38 -18.34 -6.55
N ASP A 59 7.06 -18.57 -5.28
CA ASP A 59 5.80 -18.16 -4.68
C ASP A 59 5.78 -16.67 -4.32
N VAL A 60 4.65 -16.01 -4.56
CA VAL A 60 4.43 -14.65 -4.06
C VAL A 60 4.14 -14.71 -2.55
N VAL A 61 5.04 -14.10 -1.78
CA VAL A 61 5.06 -14.16 -0.31
C VAL A 61 4.90 -12.81 0.38
N GLY A 62 4.87 -11.73 -0.39
CA GLY A 62 4.61 -10.40 0.13
C GLY A 62 4.24 -9.44 -0.98
N MET A 63 3.63 -8.32 -0.59
CA MET A 63 3.22 -7.26 -1.49
C MET A 63 3.43 -5.87 -0.88
N ALA A 64 3.63 -4.90 -1.76
CA ALA A 64 3.47 -3.49 -1.49
C ALA A 64 2.54 -2.90 -2.57
N LEU A 65 1.33 -2.52 -2.20
CA LEU A 65 0.33 -1.89 -3.08
C LEU A 65 0.33 -0.38 -2.80
N TRP A 66 0.46 0.41 -3.86
CA TRP A 66 0.71 1.84 -3.73
C TRP A 66 0.17 2.64 -4.90
N PHE A 67 0.05 3.94 -4.73
CA PHE A 67 -0.34 4.88 -5.78
C PHE A 67 0.45 6.18 -5.65
N ARG A 68 0.38 7.04 -6.67
CA ARG A 68 1.06 8.34 -6.64
C ARG A 68 0.19 9.36 -5.89
N ASN A 69 0.78 10.09 -4.96
CA ASN A 69 0.19 11.29 -4.39
C ASN A 69 0.99 12.53 -4.84
N PHE A 70 0.47 13.74 -4.65
CA PHE A 70 1.14 14.97 -5.09
C PHE A 70 1.41 15.89 -3.91
N SER A 71 2.62 16.47 -3.87
CA SER A 71 3.02 17.47 -2.89
C SER A 71 2.86 18.85 -3.52
N THR A 72 1.87 19.63 -3.08
CA THR A 72 1.69 21.00 -3.60
C THR A 72 2.79 21.95 -3.14
N TRP A 73 3.52 21.62 -2.07
CA TRP A 73 4.63 22.43 -1.56
C TRP A 73 5.94 22.12 -2.26
N GLU A 74 6.12 20.90 -2.78
CA GLU A 74 7.33 20.49 -3.49
C GLU A 74 7.13 20.44 -5.01
N GLY A 75 5.88 20.51 -5.49
CA GLY A 75 5.53 20.52 -6.90
C GLY A 75 5.78 19.20 -7.63
N VAL A 76 6.02 18.11 -6.89
CA VAL A 76 6.33 16.78 -7.45
C VAL A 76 5.44 15.70 -6.85
N TYR A 77 5.43 14.54 -7.50
CA TYR A 77 4.77 13.35 -6.97
C TYR A 77 5.52 12.79 -5.76
N GLY A 78 4.79 11.98 -4.99
CA GLY A 78 5.28 11.03 -4.02
C GLY A 78 4.62 9.67 -4.26
N ILE A 79 4.99 8.69 -3.45
CA ILE A 79 4.26 7.43 -3.32
C ILE A 79 3.46 7.44 -2.03
N TYR A 80 2.18 7.07 -2.11
CA TYR A 80 1.42 6.62 -0.97
C TYR A 80 1.33 5.09 -1.02
N LEU A 81 1.92 4.44 -0.03
CA LEU A 81 1.85 3.01 0.19
C LEU A 81 0.56 2.72 0.98
N GLU A 82 -0.38 2.05 0.32
CA GLU A 82 -1.67 1.67 0.89
C GLU A 82 -1.49 0.43 1.78
N ASP A 83 -0.97 -0.65 1.20
CA ASP A 83 -0.80 -1.93 1.89
C ASP A 83 0.63 -2.44 1.77
N LEU A 84 1.22 -2.80 2.91
CA LEU A 84 2.46 -3.57 3.00
C LEU A 84 2.18 -4.86 3.76
N TYR A 85 2.43 -5.99 3.12
CA TYR A 85 2.21 -7.29 3.74
C TYR A 85 3.31 -8.29 3.36
N VAL A 86 3.66 -9.13 4.33
CA VAL A 86 4.51 -10.31 4.15
C VAL A 86 3.86 -11.44 4.92
N LYS A 87 3.69 -12.59 4.26
CA LYS A 87 3.10 -13.80 4.84
C LYS A 87 3.79 -14.14 6.18
N PRO A 88 3.06 -14.59 7.21
CA PRO A 88 3.62 -14.77 8.55
C PRO A 88 4.84 -15.71 8.59
N SER A 89 4.81 -16.78 7.77
CA SER A 89 5.91 -17.75 7.63
C SER A 89 7.20 -17.15 7.06
N GLU A 90 7.11 -16.00 6.42
CA GLU A 90 8.20 -15.34 5.70
C GLU A 90 8.63 -14.04 6.40
N ARG A 91 8.13 -13.77 7.60
CA ARG A 91 8.53 -12.60 8.39
C ARG A 91 9.93 -12.79 8.98
N GLY A 92 10.69 -11.70 9.08
CA GLY A 92 12.09 -11.74 9.54
C GLY A 92 13.11 -12.09 8.45
N SER A 93 12.68 -12.47 7.24
CA SER A 93 13.55 -12.75 6.08
C SER A 93 14.02 -11.49 5.32
N GLY A 94 13.60 -10.30 5.76
CA GLY A 94 13.96 -9.03 5.14
C GLY A 94 13.06 -8.58 3.98
N HIS A 95 12.02 -9.35 3.59
CA HIS A 95 11.13 -8.99 2.49
C HIS A 95 10.43 -7.64 2.67
N GLY A 96 9.94 -7.31 3.87
CA GLY A 96 9.29 -6.01 4.13
C GLY A 96 10.22 -4.82 3.88
N LYS A 97 11.48 -4.93 4.33
CA LYS A 97 12.51 -3.92 4.08
C LYS A 97 12.85 -3.82 2.60
N ALA A 98 12.95 -4.96 1.91
CA ALA A 98 13.24 -4.99 0.48
C ALA A 98 12.11 -4.38 -0.37
N LEU A 99 10.85 -4.59 0.02
CA LEU A 99 9.68 -3.96 -0.61
C LEU A 99 9.71 -2.43 -0.43
N LEU A 100 9.93 -1.94 0.79
CA LEU A 100 10.07 -0.50 1.05
C LEU A 100 11.27 0.12 0.31
N ALA A 101 12.40 -0.58 0.25
CA ALA A 101 13.56 -0.14 -0.50
C ALA A 101 13.27 -0.05 -2.01
N ALA A 102 12.50 -0.98 -2.56
CA ALA A 102 12.07 -0.91 -3.96
C ALA A 102 11.17 0.32 -4.22
N LEU A 103 10.25 0.66 -3.31
CA LEU A 103 9.44 1.88 -3.44
C LEU A 103 10.27 3.16 -3.26
N ALA A 104 11.24 3.17 -2.35
CA ALA A 104 12.17 4.28 -2.22
C ALA A 104 12.97 4.49 -3.51
N LYS A 105 13.40 3.40 -4.16
CA LYS A 105 14.06 3.45 -5.47
C LYS A 105 13.15 4.00 -6.56
N GLU A 106 11.88 3.59 -6.61
CA GLU A 106 10.88 4.18 -7.52
C GLU A 106 10.77 5.69 -7.32
N CYS A 107 10.77 6.15 -6.06
CA CYS A 107 10.77 7.58 -5.77
C CYS A 107 12.02 8.28 -6.32
N THR A 108 13.22 7.75 -6.05
CA THR A 108 14.47 8.39 -6.49
C THR A 108 14.61 8.39 -8.01
N ASP A 109 14.25 7.29 -8.68
CA ASP A 109 14.39 7.15 -10.13
C ASP A 109 13.43 8.09 -10.88
N ASN A 110 12.28 8.44 -10.29
CA ASN A 110 11.26 9.28 -10.90
C ASN A 110 11.22 10.72 -10.33
N ASN A 111 12.20 11.12 -9.52
CA ASN A 111 12.26 12.43 -8.86
C ASN A 111 11.01 12.73 -8.00
N TYR A 112 10.52 11.72 -7.27
CA TYR A 112 9.46 11.87 -6.29
C TYR A 112 10.04 12.20 -4.93
N SER A 113 9.41 13.14 -4.21
CA SER A 113 10.00 13.69 -2.98
C SER A 113 9.81 12.82 -1.74
N ARG A 114 8.80 11.93 -1.74
CA ARG A 114 8.38 11.22 -0.52
C ARG A 114 7.76 9.86 -0.77
N LEU A 115 7.93 8.98 0.22
CA LEU A 115 7.16 7.76 0.41
C LEU A 115 6.38 7.91 1.72
N SER A 116 5.07 7.71 1.70
CA SER A 116 4.18 7.91 2.87
C SER A 116 3.21 6.75 3.01
N TRP A 117 2.82 6.43 4.24
CA TRP A 117 1.84 5.38 4.56
C TRP A 117 1.18 5.68 5.89
N SER A 118 0.09 4.95 6.18
CA SER A 118 -0.52 4.92 7.51
C SER A 118 -0.13 3.65 8.25
N VAL A 119 -0.15 3.71 9.57
CA VAL A 119 0.00 2.54 10.44
C VAL A 119 -1.02 2.60 11.57
N LEU A 120 -1.61 1.46 11.91
CA LEU A 120 -2.52 1.38 13.04
C LEU A 120 -1.78 1.69 14.34
N LYS A 121 -2.38 2.55 15.17
CA LYS A 121 -1.74 3.05 16.41
C LYS A 121 -1.30 1.96 17.38
N TRP A 122 -1.95 0.79 17.35
CA TRP A 122 -1.62 -0.34 18.21
C TRP A 122 -0.52 -1.25 17.65
N ASN A 123 -0.11 -1.07 16.39
CA ASN A 123 0.82 -1.94 15.70
C ASN A 123 2.27 -1.53 15.98
N THR A 124 2.66 -1.60 17.26
CA THR A 124 4.01 -1.31 17.73
C THR A 124 5.11 -2.00 16.92
N PRO A 125 5.01 -3.29 16.54
CA PRO A 125 6.06 -3.94 15.74
C PRO A 125 6.29 -3.27 14.39
N SER A 126 5.22 -2.80 13.73
CA SER A 126 5.37 -2.10 12.45
C SER A 126 5.90 -0.68 12.65
N ILE A 127 5.46 0.02 13.71
CA ILE A 127 5.94 1.37 14.06
C ILE A 127 7.46 1.34 14.29
N GLU A 128 7.94 0.44 15.16
CA GLU A 128 9.37 0.30 15.45
C GLU A 128 10.17 -0.08 14.19
N PHE A 129 9.62 -0.95 13.34
CA PHE A 129 10.22 -1.27 12.05
C PHE A 129 10.35 -0.03 11.15
N TYR A 130 9.31 0.80 11.03
CA TYR A 130 9.34 2.01 10.22
C TYR A 130 10.32 3.06 10.77
N GLU A 131 10.31 3.29 12.09
CA GLU A 131 11.24 4.23 12.75
C GLU A 131 12.69 3.76 12.59
N SER A 132 12.96 2.45 12.61
CA SER A 132 14.30 1.90 12.36
C SER A 132 14.84 2.19 10.94
N LEU A 133 13.95 2.54 10.00
CA LEU A 133 14.29 2.96 8.64
C LEU A 133 14.42 4.49 8.50
N GLY A 134 14.22 5.24 9.59
CA GLY A 134 14.22 6.70 9.60
C GLY A 134 12.88 7.33 9.19
N ALA A 135 11.79 6.56 9.17
CA ALA A 135 10.46 7.14 8.96
C ALA A 135 10.00 7.91 10.21
N GLU A 136 9.35 9.05 10.01
CA GLU A 136 8.83 9.88 11.08
C GLU A 136 7.31 9.96 11.05
N ALA A 137 6.67 9.82 12.21
CA ALA A 137 5.24 10.08 12.34
C ALA A 137 4.92 11.57 12.14
N LYS A 138 3.90 11.88 11.33
CA LYS A 138 3.38 13.24 11.17
C LYS A 138 2.22 13.47 12.13
N THR A 139 2.53 13.88 13.36
CA THR A 139 1.58 13.98 14.49
C THR A 139 0.67 15.21 14.45
N GLU A 140 1.09 16.28 13.77
CA GLU A 140 0.33 17.53 13.65
C GLU A 140 -0.90 17.40 12.74
N TRP A 141 -0.98 16.33 11.95
CA TRP A 141 -2.04 16.09 10.98
C TRP A 141 -2.78 14.80 11.33
N THR A 142 -4.10 14.82 11.20
CA THR A 142 -4.93 13.63 11.35
C THR A 142 -5.71 13.35 10.07
N THR A 143 -6.06 12.08 9.85
CA THR A 143 -6.86 11.67 8.70
C THR A 143 -8.33 11.94 8.99
N TYR A 144 -8.97 12.75 8.15
CA TYR A 144 -10.42 12.87 8.07
C TYR A 144 -10.93 12.05 6.89
N ARG A 145 -12.05 11.36 7.07
CA ARG A 145 -12.67 10.52 6.05
C ARG A 145 -14.17 10.80 6.01
N LEU A 146 -14.69 11.07 4.81
CA LEU A 146 -16.12 11.23 4.53
C LEU A 146 -16.56 10.08 3.61
N THR A 147 -17.49 9.25 4.06
CA THR A 147 -17.95 8.05 3.35
C THR A 147 -19.47 7.90 3.42
N GLY A 148 -20.01 6.94 2.68
CA GLY A 148 -21.44 6.59 2.71
C GLY A 148 -22.36 7.76 2.35
N ASP A 149 -23.51 7.81 3.01
CA ASP A 149 -24.56 8.81 2.74
C ASP A 149 -24.09 10.25 2.93
N HIS A 150 -23.16 10.50 3.85
CA HIS A 150 -22.60 11.83 4.08
C HIS A 150 -21.75 12.31 2.90
N LEU A 151 -20.99 11.41 2.26
CA LEU A 151 -20.26 11.72 1.02
C LEU A 151 -21.24 12.05 -0.11
N GLY A 152 -22.30 11.25 -0.27
CA GLY A 152 -23.33 11.50 -1.28
C GLY A 152 -24.09 12.82 -1.05
N SER A 153 -24.39 13.14 0.20
CA SER A 153 -25.05 14.39 0.59
C SER A 153 -24.19 15.61 0.27
N LEU A 154 -22.88 15.53 0.51
CA LEU A 154 -21.96 16.62 0.14
C LEU A 154 -21.85 16.76 -1.39
N ALA A 155 -21.79 15.64 -2.11
CA ALA A 155 -21.72 15.65 -3.57
C ALA A 155 -22.93 16.34 -4.21
N ALA A 156 -24.13 16.19 -3.64
CA ALA A 156 -25.35 16.85 -4.12
C ALA A 156 -25.32 18.39 -4.02
N LEU A 157 -24.34 18.99 -3.32
CA LEU A 157 -24.14 20.44 -3.30
C LEU A 157 -23.32 20.95 -4.49
N ALA A 158 -22.60 20.08 -5.20
CA ALA A 158 -21.90 20.44 -6.42
C ALA A 158 -22.94 20.74 -7.51
N ARG A 159 -22.86 21.95 -8.08
CA ARG A 159 -23.72 22.38 -9.19
C ARG A 159 -23.16 21.93 -10.52
#